data_AF-A0A945CID5-F1
#
_entry.id   AF-A0A945CID5-F1
#
_cell.length_a   1.000
_cell.length_b   1.000
_cell.length_c   1.000
_cell.angle_alpha   90.00
_cell.angle_beta   90.00
_cell.angle_gamma   90.00
#
_symmetry.space_group_name_H-M   'P 1'
#
loop_
_entity.id
_entity.type
_entity.pdbx_description
1 polymer ?
#
loop_
_entity_poly.entity_id
_entity_poly.type
_entity_poly.pdbx_seq_one_letter_code
_entity_poly.pdbx_strand_id
1 'polypeptide(L)'
;LASQIFEALSDCGALLLGAGEMGELTAQYLVDGDIRQLWVANRTYERAEELARRFSGQATPFDDFPERLTEVDIVISSTSAPGFVILPDMLRETMRQRRGRPLFLIDIAVPRDIDPEVRNIDNVFLFDIDDLEQVVDANRQDREQEILKVQVLIDEELGDFLHWFNALGAGPLIRDLRGRADALRQVELDRWTGKMEHLSEEDRKLVESVLRGYANKLLHAPLVQVREFANAEDGYIRLDTVRRLFDLGADEEEEK
;
A
#
# COMPACT_ATOMS: atom_id res chain seq x y z
N LEU A 1 0.00 15.62 -22.19
CA LEU A 1 -0.05 17.01 -21.69
C LEU A 1 0.82 17.93 -22.52
N ALA A 2 2.15 17.87 -22.42
CA ALA A 2 3.01 18.69 -23.29
C ALA A 2 2.74 18.44 -24.79
N SER A 3 2.50 17.19 -25.19
CA SER A 3 2.07 16.80 -26.55
C SER A 3 0.68 17.29 -26.98
N GLN A 4 -0.14 17.84 -26.07
CA GLN A 4 -1.43 18.45 -26.40
C GLN A 4 -1.29 19.96 -26.71
N ILE A 5 -0.17 20.57 -26.30
CA ILE A 5 0.12 22.00 -26.51
C ILE A 5 1.19 22.16 -27.59
N PHE A 6 2.14 21.23 -27.68
CA PHE A 6 3.22 21.21 -28.65
C PHE A 6 3.05 20.03 -29.60
N GLU A 7 3.13 20.29 -30.91
CA GLU A 7 3.00 19.26 -31.95
C GLU A 7 4.15 18.23 -31.91
N ALA A 8 5.37 18.68 -31.58
CA ALA A 8 6.55 17.83 -31.43
C ALA A 8 7.44 18.30 -30.26
N LEU A 9 7.77 17.39 -29.34
CA LEU A 9 8.69 17.67 -28.24
C LEU A 9 10.12 17.94 -28.73
N SER A 10 10.47 17.41 -29.90
CA SER A 10 11.79 17.58 -30.53
C SER A 10 12.15 19.02 -30.91
N ASP A 11 11.17 19.91 -30.97
CA ASP A 11 11.41 21.34 -31.22
C ASP A 11 11.49 22.16 -29.92
N CYS A 12 11.06 21.59 -28.80
CA CYS A 12 10.88 22.28 -27.53
C CYS A 12 12.17 22.31 -26.71
N GLY A 13 12.41 23.40 -25.99
CA GLY A 13 13.38 23.44 -24.89
C GLY A 13 12.71 23.21 -23.53
N ALA A 14 13.41 22.59 -22.58
CA ALA A 14 12.97 22.46 -21.20
C ALA A 14 13.96 23.05 -20.20
N LEU A 15 13.45 23.48 -19.05
CA LEU A 15 14.21 23.88 -17.86
C LEU A 15 13.75 23.06 -16.65
N LEU A 16 14.67 22.38 -15.99
CA LEU A 16 14.47 21.74 -14.69
C LEU A 16 15.00 22.65 -13.58
N LEU A 17 14.11 23.12 -12.70
CA LEU A 17 14.44 23.84 -11.48
C LEU A 17 14.40 22.87 -10.29
N GLY A 18 15.56 22.63 -9.66
CA GLY A 18 15.69 21.74 -8.52
C GLY A 18 16.22 20.35 -8.86
N ALA A 19 16.10 19.43 -7.90
CA ALA A 19 16.58 18.05 -8.00
C ALA A 19 15.68 17.10 -7.18
N GLY A 20 14.37 17.35 -7.16
CA GLY A 20 13.43 16.42 -6.56
C GLY A 20 13.31 15.16 -7.42
N GLU A 21 13.16 13.99 -6.80
CA GLU A 21 13.07 12.70 -7.51
C GLU A 21 11.99 12.71 -8.61
N MET A 22 10.82 13.29 -8.33
CA MET A 22 9.73 13.41 -9.30
C MET A 22 10.06 14.38 -10.44
N GLY A 23 10.77 15.48 -10.16
CA GLY A 23 11.24 16.42 -11.18
C GLY A 23 12.28 15.78 -12.10
N GLU A 24 13.20 15.00 -11.53
CA GLU A 24 14.19 14.22 -12.29
C GLU A 24 13.51 13.18 -13.19
N LEU A 25 12.51 12.44 -12.67
CA LEU A 25 11.77 11.46 -13.46
C LEU A 25 10.99 12.12 -14.60
N THR A 26 10.37 13.27 -14.33
CA THR A 26 9.65 14.06 -15.36
C THR A 26 10.61 14.55 -16.44
N ALA A 27 11.80 15.02 -16.05
CA ALA A 27 12.84 15.42 -17.00
C ALA A 27 13.33 14.24 -17.85
N GLN A 28 13.49 13.03 -17.27
CA GLN A 28 13.83 11.83 -18.01
C GLN A 28 12.78 11.51 -19.09
N TYR A 29 11.49 11.61 -18.78
CA TYR A 29 10.44 11.39 -19.79
C TYR A 29 10.49 12.39 -20.95
N LEU A 30 10.87 13.64 -20.70
CA LEU A 30 11.06 14.62 -21.78
C LEU A 30 12.29 14.28 -22.65
N VAL A 31 13.37 13.81 -22.02
CA VAL A 31 14.58 13.39 -22.72
C VAL A 31 14.31 12.16 -23.58
N ASP A 32 13.59 11.16 -23.05
CA ASP A 32 13.16 9.97 -23.79
C ASP A 32 12.19 10.31 -24.94
N GLY A 33 11.50 11.46 -24.83
CA GLY A 33 10.67 12.05 -25.87
C GLY A 33 11.44 12.92 -26.88
N ASP A 34 12.78 12.80 -26.92
CA ASP A 34 13.69 13.50 -27.84
C ASP A 34 13.65 15.03 -27.77
N ILE A 35 13.49 15.61 -26.57
CA ILE A 35 13.46 17.08 -26.41
C ILE A 35 14.73 17.77 -26.95
N ARG A 36 14.56 18.94 -27.60
CA ARG A 36 15.67 19.65 -28.28
C ARG A 36 16.83 19.98 -27.35
N GLN A 37 16.50 20.44 -26.14
CA GLN A 37 17.47 20.89 -25.17
C GLN A 37 16.87 20.89 -23.76
N LEU A 38 17.64 20.40 -22.79
CA LEU A 38 17.31 20.49 -21.37
C LEU A 38 18.32 21.37 -20.64
N TRP A 39 17.82 22.41 -19.97
CA TRP A 39 18.56 23.20 -19.00
C TRP A 39 18.28 22.68 -17.59
N VAL A 40 19.29 22.68 -16.72
CA VAL A 40 19.13 22.30 -15.31
C VAL A 40 19.67 23.41 -14.43
N ALA A 41 18.85 23.90 -13.52
CA ALA A 41 19.25 24.87 -12.50
C ALA A 41 18.98 24.31 -11.11
N ASN A 42 19.97 24.41 -10.23
CA ASN A 42 19.87 23.98 -8.84
C ASN A 42 20.63 24.95 -7.95
N ARG A 43 20.14 25.17 -6.71
CA ARG A 43 20.82 26.01 -5.72
C ARG A 43 22.25 25.55 -5.45
N THR A 44 22.47 24.24 -5.48
CA THR A 44 23.81 23.65 -5.50
C THR A 44 24.21 23.39 -6.95
N TYR A 45 25.09 24.23 -7.48
CA TYR A 45 25.46 24.20 -8.91
C TYR A 45 26.05 22.84 -9.32
N GLU A 46 26.84 22.20 -8.47
CA GLU A 46 27.41 20.86 -8.71
C GLU A 46 26.33 19.82 -8.97
N ARG A 47 25.17 19.94 -8.29
CA ARG A 47 24.01 19.05 -8.50
C ARG A 47 23.37 19.31 -9.86
N ALA A 48 23.31 20.57 -10.30
CA ALA A 48 22.85 20.91 -11.65
C ALA A 48 23.78 20.31 -12.72
N GLU A 49 25.10 20.39 -12.54
CA GLU A 49 26.09 19.79 -13.45
C GLU A 49 26.01 18.26 -13.52
N GLU A 50 25.75 17.60 -12.39
CA GLU A 50 25.55 16.14 -12.34
C GLU A 50 24.31 15.73 -13.14
N LEU A 51 23.16 16.38 -12.89
CA LEU A 51 21.91 16.07 -13.57
C LEU A 51 21.94 16.44 -15.06
N ALA A 52 22.53 17.59 -15.40
CA ALA A 52 22.73 17.98 -16.79
C ALA A 52 23.56 16.92 -17.54
N ARG A 53 24.66 16.41 -16.95
CA ARG A 53 25.44 15.34 -17.56
C ARG A 53 24.65 14.05 -17.74
N ARG A 54 23.85 13.67 -16.74
CA ARG A 54 23.01 12.46 -16.80
C ARG A 54 21.99 12.52 -17.92
N PHE A 55 21.36 13.68 -18.13
CA PHE A 55 20.30 13.86 -19.12
C PHE A 55 20.80 14.47 -20.44
N SER A 56 22.11 14.52 -20.68
CA SER A 56 22.72 15.19 -21.84
C SER A 56 22.25 16.65 -22.05
N GLY A 57 21.92 17.33 -20.95
CA GLY A 57 21.51 18.74 -20.92
C GLY A 57 22.66 19.69 -20.59
N GLN A 58 22.30 20.94 -20.24
CA GLN A 58 23.23 21.99 -19.85
C GLN A 58 22.87 22.55 -18.47
N ALA A 59 23.86 22.68 -17.59
CA ALA A 59 23.67 23.33 -16.30
C ALA A 59 23.65 24.85 -16.48
N THR A 60 22.81 25.53 -15.71
CA THR A 60 22.79 26.99 -15.59
C THR A 60 22.82 27.36 -14.10
N PRO A 61 23.52 28.44 -13.71
CA PRO A 61 23.43 28.93 -12.34
C PRO A 61 21.98 29.20 -11.94
N PHE A 62 21.64 28.94 -10.68
CA PHE A 62 20.28 29.12 -10.19
C PHE A 62 19.81 30.56 -10.39
N ASP A 63 20.63 31.55 -10.05
CA ASP A 63 20.24 32.96 -10.16
C ASP A 63 20.02 33.43 -11.62
N ASP A 64 20.56 32.68 -12.60
CA ASP A 64 20.44 32.99 -14.03
C ASP A 64 19.27 32.25 -14.71
N PHE A 65 18.53 31.39 -13.99
CA PHE A 65 17.39 30.67 -14.57
C PHE A 65 16.34 31.60 -15.21
N PRO A 66 16.05 32.82 -14.72
CA PRO A 66 15.04 33.70 -15.33
C PRO A 66 15.35 34.04 -16.79
N GLU A 67 16.63 34.11 -17.16
CA GLU A 67 17.04 34.36 -18.56
C GLU A 67 16.61 33.20 -19.47
N ARG A 68 16.70 31.97 -18.97
CA ARG A 68 16.33 30.75 -19.70
C ARG A 68 14.83 30.62 -19.93
N LEU A 69 14.00 31.25 -19.09
CA LEU A 69 12.54 31.25 -19.27
C LEU A 69 12.10 31.86 -20.61
N THR A 70 12.94 32.65 -21.28
CA THR A 70 12.66 33.22 -22.61
C THR A 70 12.98 32.25 -23.76
N GLU A 71 13.84 31.26 -23.51
CA GLU A 71 14.39 30.34 -24.51
C GLU A 71 13.65 29.00 -24.53
N VAL A 72 13.21 28.52 -23.36
CA VAL A 72 12.56 27.22 -23.19
C VAL A 72 11.05 27.29 -23.40
N ASP A 73 10.41 26.15 -23.59
CA ASP A 73 8.96 26.03 -23.79
C ASP A 73 8.29 25.32 -22.60
N ILE A 74 9.06 24.49 -21.88
CA ILE A 74 8.62 23.72 -20.71
C ILE A 74 9.50 24.05 -19.51
N VAL A 75 8.90 24.22 -18.33
CA VAL A 75 9.60 24.39 -17.06
C VAL A 75 9.06 23.35 -16.08
N ILE A 76 9.95 22.56 -15.48
CA ILE A 76 9.64 21.64 -14.40
C ILE A 76 10.23 22.22 -13.11
N SER A 77 9.40 22.47 -12.11
CA SER A 77 9.85 22.93 -10.80
C SER A 77 9.67 21.83 -9.75
N SER A 78 10.74 21.58 -9.01
CA SER A 78 10.81 20.57 -7.94
C SER A 78 11.83 20.98 -6.87
N THR A 79 11.82 22.25 -6.49
CA THR A 79 12.73 22.79 -5.48
C THR A 79 12.21 22.54 -4.06
N SER A 80 13.05 22.85 -3.07
CA SER A 80 12.72 22.79 -1.64
C SER A 80 12.54 24.20 -1.06
N ALA A 81 12.18 25.18 -1.90
CA ALA A 81 12.06 26.56 -1.48
C ALA A 81 10.89 26.72 -0.48
N PRO A 82 11.04 27.56 0.57
CA PRO A 82 9.96 27.82 1.53
C PRO A 82 8.86 28.74 0.96
N GLY A 83 8.97 29.18 -0.29
CA GLY A 83 8.04 30.07 -0.97
C GLY A 83 8.27 30.08 -2.48
N PHE A 84 7.52 30.90 -3.19
CA PHE A 84 7.54 30.91 -4.65
C PHE A 84 8.90 31.37 -5.23
N VAL A 85 9.44 30.54 -6.11
CA VAL A 85 10.62 30.80 -6.93
C VAL A 85 10.24 31.54 -8.21
N ILE A 86 9.09 31.19 -8.81
CA ILE A 86 8.56 31.85 -10.00
C ILE A 86 7.37 32.71 -9.60
N LEU A 87 7.50 34.02 -9.83
CA LEU A 87 6.51 35.04 -9.48
C LEU A 87 5.80 35.60 -10.74
N PRO A 88 4.59 36.15 -10.60
CA PRO A 88 3.83 36.68 -11.73
C PRO A 88 4.52 37.81 -12.47
N ASP A 89 5.21 38.72 -11.77
CA ASP A 89 5.91 39.84 -12.41
C ASP A 89 7.08 39.38 -13.28
N MET A 90 7.83 38.37 -12.81
CA MET A 90 8.90 37.74 -13.58
C MET A 90 8.35 37.17 -14.89
N LEU A 91 7.27 36.38 -14.82
CA LEU A 91 6.67 35.80 -16.03
C LEU A 91 6.04 36.85 -16.95
N ARG A 92 5.45 37.92 -16.43
CA ARG A 92 4.95 39.02 -17.27
C ARG A 92 6.08 39.65 -18.09
N GLU A 93 7.25 39.84 -17.51
CA GLU A 93 8.43 40.33 -18.21
C GLU A 93 8.94 39.32 -19.25
N THR A 94 9.07 38.05 -18.86
CA THR A 94 9.45 36.96 -19.76
C THR A 94 8.51 36.88 -20.97
N MET A 95 7.19 36.91 -20.75
CA MET A 95 6.19 36.73 -21.82
C MET A 95 6.18 37.90 -22.83
N ARG A 96 6.56 39.11 -22.40
CA ARG A 96 6.76 40.25 -23.33
C ARG A 96 7.87 39.97 -24.35
N GLN A 97 8.90 39.22 -23.97
CA GLN A 97 10.02 38.88 -24.84
C GLN A 97 9.73 37.68 -25.75
N ARG A 98 8.80 36.80 -25.34
CA ARG A 98 8.46 35.54 -26.03
C ARG A 98 7.56 35.69 -27.25
N ARG A 99 7.05 36.89 -27.53
CA ARG A 99 6.20 37.20 -28.71
C ARG A 99 5.01 36.25 -28.88
N GLY A 100 4.38 35.85 -27.78
CA GLY A 100 3.20 34.97 -27.78
C GLY A 100 3.51 33.47 -27.83
N ARG A 101 4.78 33.04 -27.82
CA ARG A 101 5.12 31.62 -27.66
C ARG A 101 4.63 31.11 -26.29
N PRO A 102 3.90 29.99 -26.24
CA PRO A 102 3.38 29.46 -24.98
C PRO A 102 4.50 29.03 -24.04
N LEU A 103 4.24 29.09 -22.74
CA LEU A 103 5.13 28.59 -21.69
C LEU A 103 4.35 27.59 -20.81
N PHE A 104 4.83 26.36 -20.77
CA PHE A 104 4.24 25.27 -20.01
C PHE A 104 5.01 25.07 -18.71
N LEU A 105 4.32 25.19 -17.57
CA LEU A 105 4.90 25.10 -16.24
C LEU A 105 4.34 23.87 -15.53
N ILE A 106 5.22 23.05 -14.98
CA ILE A 106 4.89 21.86 -14.19
C ILE A 106 5.46 22.09 -12.79
N ASP A 107 4.61 22.35 -11.80
CA ASP A 107 4.98 22.55 -10.40
C ASP A 107 4.76 21.27 -9.59
N ILE A 108 5.85 20.55 -9.32
CA ILE A 108 5.86 19.30 -8.55
C ILE A 108 6.53 19.53 -7.17
N ALA A 109 6.63 20.79 -6.72
CA ALA A 109 7.21 21.13 -5.43
C ALA A 109 6.17 21.16 -4.30
N VAL A 110 6.60 20.76 -3.11
CA VAL A 110 5.80 20.83 -1.88
C VAL A 110 6.66 21.41 -0.74
N PRO A 111 6.39 22.65 -0.28
CA PRO A 111 5.38 23.60 -0.78
C PRO A 111 5.67 24.09 -2.21
N ARG A 112 4.64 24.64 -2.88
CA ARG A 112 4.68 25.05 -4.29
C ARG A 112 5.79 26.06 -4.59
N ASP A 113 6.45 25.88 -5.74
CA ASP A 113 7.49 26.79 -6.23
C ASP A 113 6.93 27.91 -7.09
N ILE A 114 5.75 27.73 -7.68
CA ILE A 114 5.19 28.67 -8.65
C ILE A 114 3.96 29.33 -8.04
N ASP A 115 3.95 30.65 -8.06
CA ASP A 115 2.79 31.41 -7.60
C ASP A 115 1.56 31.08 -8.47
N PRO A 116 0.43 30.63 -7.91
CA PRO A 116 -0.77 30.30 -8.69
C PRO A 116 -1.33 31.46 -9.53
N GLU A 117 -1.03 32.72 -9.17
CA GLU A 117 -1.47 33.90 -9.93
C GLU A 117 -0.91 33.95 -11.35
N VAL A 118 0.14 33.18 -11.65
CA VAL A 118 0.69 33.08 -13.02
C VAL A 118 -0.31 32.53 -14.03
N ARG A 119 -1.34 31.78 -13.58
CA ARG A 119 -2.43 31.27 -14.43
C ARG A 119 -3.20 32.38 -15.15
N ASN A 120 -3.14 33.61 -14.65
CA ASN A 120 -3.82 34.77 -15.24
C ASN A 120 -3.00 35.44 -16.36
N ILE A 121 -1.82 34.92 -16.70
CA ILE A 121 -0.95 35.48 -17.74
C ILE A 121 -1.23 34.76 -19.07
N ASP A 122 -1.50 35.54 -20.12
CA ASP A 122 -1.78 34.98 -21.45
C ASP A 122 -0.65 34.07 -21.94
N ASN A 123 -1.03 32.90 -22.47
CA ASN A 123 -0.13 31.86 -22.98
C ASN A 123 0.81 31.23 -21.93
N VAL A 124 0.51 31.37 -20.64
CA VAL A 124 1.15 30.62 -19.54
C VAL A 124 0.20 29.52 -19.08
N PHE A 125 0.69 28.30 -19.05
CA PHE A 125 -0.08 27.13 -18.65
C PHE A 125 0.59 26.47 -17.45
N LEU A 126 0.00 26.61 -16.27
CA LEU A 126 0.48 25.99 -15.03
C LEU A 126 -0.30 24.72 -14.71
N PHE A 127 0.45 23.64 -14.50
CA PHE A 127 -0.03 22.36 -14.01
C PHE A 127 0.72 22.00 -12.75
N ASP A 128 0.00 21.55 -11.73
CA ASP A 128 0.58 20.98 -10.52
C ASP A 128 0.31 19.49 -10.42
N ILE A 129 0.77 18.85 -9.35
CA ILE A 129 0.57 17.40 -9.11
C ILE A 129 -0.92 17.01 -9.13
N ASP A 130 -1.81 17.87 -8.64
CA ASP A 130 -3.25 17.59 -8.59
C ASP A 130 -3.86 17.67 -10.00
N ASP A 131 -3.40 18.60 -10.84
CA ASP A 131 -3.82 18.70 -12.24
C ASP A 131 -3.31 17.50 -13.08
N LEU A 132 -2.15 16.93 -12.73
CA LEU A 132 -1.62 15.72 -13.38
C LEU A 132 -2.52 14.51 -13.11
N GLU A 133 -3.07 14.37 -11.90
CA GLU A 133 -4.01 13.29 -11.57
C GLU A 133 -5.29 13.36 -12.42
N GLN A 134 -5.84 14.56 -12.63
CA GLN A 134 -7.07 14.76 -13.42
C GLN A 134 -6.93 14.39 -14.90
N VAL A 135 -5.73 14.48 -15.47
CA VAL A 135 -5.48 14.12 -16.87
C VAL A 135 -5.28 12.61 -17.04
N VAL A 136 -4.80 11.93 -16.01
CA VAL A 136 -4.72 10.46 -15.92
C VAL A 136 -6.11 9.85 -15.71
N ASP A 137 -7.05 10.58 -15.09
CA ASP A 137 -8.45 10.16 -14.90
C ASP A 137 -9.24 9.94 -16.20
N ALA A 138 -8.73 10.37 -17.37
CA ALA A 138 -9.28 9.98 -18.66
C ALA A 138 -9.11 8.46 -18.97
N ASN A 139 -8.22 7.75 -18.26
CA ASN A 139 -8.02 6.29 -18.32
C ASN A 139 -8.74 5.53 -17.18
N ARG A 140 -9.77 6.13 -16.58
CA ARG A 140 -10.53 5.53 -15.48
C ARG A 140 -11.14 4.17 -15.81
N GLN A 141 -11.54 3.93 -17.07
CA GLN A 141 -12.11 2.64 -17.49
C GLN A 141 -11.10 1.49 -17.43
N ASP A 142 -9.84 1.72 -17.80
CA ASP A 142 -8.79 0.69 -17.73
C ASP A 142 -8.41 0.40 -16.26
N ARG A 143 -8.42 1.43 -15.40
CA ARG A 143 -8.16 1.28 -13.97
C ARG A 143 -9.27 0.50 -13.26
N GLU A 144 -10.53 0.73 -13.60
CA GLU A 144 -11.66 -0.04 -13.06
C GLU A 144 -11.55 -1.53 -13.43
N GLN A 145 -11.11 -1.85 -14.66
CA GLN A 145 -10.88 -3.24 -15.08
C GLN A 145 -9.69 -3.89 -14.36
N GLU A 146 -8.59 -3.17 -14.13
CA GLU A 146 -7.46 -3.69 -13.35
C GLU A 146 -7.79 -3.84 -11.87
N ILE A 147 -8.58 -2.94 -11.27
CA ILE A 147 -9.05 -3.06 -9.89
C ILE A 147 -9.89 -4.33 -9.71
N LEU A 148 -10.76 -4.66 -10.67
CA LEU A 148 -11.55 -5.89 -10.63
C LEU A 148 -10.65 -7.14 -10.68
N LYS A 149 -9.59 -7.14 -11.48
CA LYS A 149 -8.63 -8.25 -11.54
C LYS A 149 -7.86 -8.40 -10.21
N VAL A 150 -7.46 -7.28 -9.61
CA VAL A 150 -6.76 -7.27 -8.32
C VAL A 150 -7.70 -7.73 -7.20
N GLN A 151 -8.98 -7.36 -7.23
CA GLN A 151 -9.98 -7.84 -6.25
C GLN A 151 -10.15 -9.35 -6.32
N VAL A 152 -10.23 -9.94 -7.52
CA VAL A 152 -10.29 -11.40 -7.68
C VAL A 152 -9.05 -12.08 -7.07
N LEU A 153 -7.86 -11.54 -7.32
CA LEU A 153 -6.62 -12.07 -6.75
C LEU A 153 -6.60 -11.96 -5.22
N ILE A 154 -7.06 -10.84 -4.66
CA ILE A 154 -7.15 -10.65 -3.21
C ILE A 154 -8.15 -11.64 -2.60
N ASP A 155 -9.31 -11.84 -3.22
CA ASP A 155 -10.33 -12.75 -2.72
C ASP A 155 -9.83 -14.22 -2.72
N GLU A 156 -9.10 -14.63 -3.76
CA GLU A 156 -8.46 -15.95 -3.83
C GLU A 156 -7.42 -16.15 -2.71
N GLU A 157 -6.48 -15.22 -2.57
CA GLU A 157 -5.42 -15.28 -1.54
C GLU A 157 -5.99 -15.17 -0.12
N LEU A 158 -7.06 -14.39 0.07
CA LEU A 158 -7.75 -14.28 1.34
C LEU A 158 -8.42 -15.60 1.71
N GLY A 159 -9.02 -16.31 0.75
CA GLY A 159 -9.60 -17.64 0.96
C GLY A 159 -8.55 -18.65 1.44
N ASP A 160 -7.40 -18.70 0.75
CA ASP A 160 -6.28 -19.59 1.09
C ASP A 160 -5.69 -19.25 2.48
N PHE A 161 -5.54 -17.97 2.78
CA PHE A 161 -5.09 -17.49 4.09
C PHE A 161 -6.05 -17.89 5.21
N LEU A 162 -7.36 -17.67 5.03
CA LEU A 162 -8.37 -18.01 6.03
C LEU A 162 -8.43 -19.53 6.27
N HIS A 163 -8.30 -20.33 5.21
CA HIS A 163 -8.21 -21.78 5.33
C HIS A 163 -7.00 -22.23 6.15
N TRP A 164 -5.81 -21.69 5.84
CA TRP A 164 -4.59 -21.94 6.60
C TRP A 164 -4.72 -21.50 8.07
N PHE A 165 -5.30 -20.32 8.31
CA PHE A 165 -5.49 -19.76 9.65
C PHE A 165 -6.44 -20.62 10.50
N ASN A 166 -7.55 -21.08 9.91
CA ASN A 166 -8.50 -21.97 10.58
C ASN A 166 -7.86 -23.33 10.94
N ALA A 167 -7.01 -23.86 10.05
CA ALA A 167 -6.28 -25.11 10.29
C ALA A 167 -5.32 -25.01 11.50
N LEU A 168 -4.71 -23.84 11.73
CA LEU A 168 -3.87 -23.60 12.91
C LEU A 168 -4.67 -23.65 14.23
N GLY A 169 -5.92 -23.20 14.22
CA GLY A 169 -6.76 -23.14 15.43
C GLY A 169 -7.42 -24.46 15.83
N ALA A 170 -7.76 -25.31 14.86
CA ALA A 170 -8.48 -26.56 15.10
C ALA A 170 -7.66 -27.61 15.86
N GLY A 171 -6.35 -27.71 15.58
CA GLY A 171 -5.45 -28.64 16.26
C GLY A 171 -5.39 -28.45 17.78
N PRO A 172 -5.06 -27.23 18.28
CA PRO A 172 -5.13 -26.87 19.69
C PRO A 172 -6.50 -27.15 20.30
N LEU A 173 -7.59 -26.71 19.67
CA LEU A 173 -8.95 -26.90 20.19
C LEU A 173 -9.32 -28.39 20.38
N ILE A 174 -8.92 -29.26 19.45
CA ILE A 174 -9.09 -30.71 19.57
C ILE A 174 -8.33 -31.26 20.78
N ARG A 175 -7.13 -30.77 21.05
CA ARG A 175 -6.35 -31.18 22.23
C ARG A 175 -7.03 -30.74 23.52
N ASP A 176 -7.50 -29.51 23.58
CA ASP A 176 -8.13 -28.93 24.78
C ASP A 176 -9.45 -29.63 25.10
N LEU A 177 -10.28 -29.92 24.09
CA LEU A 177 -11.51 -30.70 24.25
C LEU A 177 -11.26 -32.10 24.83
N ARG A 178 -10.22 -32.79 24.33
CA ARG A 178 -9.82 -34.11 24.86
C ARG A 178 -9.30 -33.98 26.29
N GLY A 179 -8.46 -32.99 26.56
CA GLY A 179 -7.92 -32.71 27.88
C GLY A 179 -9.02 -32.47 28.91
N ARG A 180 -10.01 -31.62 28.60
CA ARG A 180 -11.16 -31.34 29.47
C ARG A 180 -12.01 -32.59 29.73
N ALA A 181 -12.25 -33.41 28.71
CA ALA A 181 -13.00 -34.66 28.88
C ALA A 181 -12.25 -35.68 29.75
N ASP A 182 -10.93 -35.81 29.57
CA ASP A 182 -10.11 -36.68 30.40
C ASP A 182 -10.01 -36.18 31.85
N ALA A 183 -9.93 -34.86 32.06
CA ALA A 183 -9.96 -34.26 33.39
C ALA A 183 -11.29 -34.54 34.10
N LEU A 184 -12.42 -34.34 33.43
CA LEU A 184 -13.75 -34.66 33.98
C LEU A 184 -13.89 -36.16 34.29
N ARG A 185 -13.38 -37.02 33.40
CA ARG A 185 -13.35 -38.47 33.63
C ARG A 185 -12.57 -38.82 34.89
N GLN A 186 -11.42 -38.19 35.10
CA GLN A 186 -10.58 -38.45 36.28
C GLN A 186 -11.26 -37.97 37.57
N VAL A 187 -11.85 -36.77 37.56
CA VAL A 187 -12.62 -36.23 38.71
C VAL A 187 -13.76 -37.18 39.11
N GLU A 188 -14.49 -37.72 38.14
CA GLU A 188 -15.58 -38.66 38.44
C GLU A 188 -15.05 -40.01 38.94
N LEU A 189 -13.96 -40.54 38.38
CA LEU A 189 -13.33 -41.75 38.91
C LEU A 189 -12.90 -41.59 40.37
N ASP A 190 -12.16 -40.51 40.68
CA ASP A 190 -11.66 -40.21 42.02
C ASP A 190 -12.80 -40.07 43.04
N ARG A 191 -13.92 -39.46 42.63
CA ARG A 191 -15.13 -39.31 43.46
C ARG A 191 -15.72 -40.64 43.89
N TRP A 192 -15.61 -41.67 43.05
CA TRP A 192 -16.18 -42.99 43.31
C TRP A 192 -15.15 -44.01 43.82
N THR A 193 -13.86 -43.69 43.81
CA THR A 193 -12.77 -44.61 44.24
C THR A 193 -13.03 -45.22 45.62
N GLY A 194 -13.39 -44.42 46.63
CA GLY A 194 -13.69 -44.93 47.98
C GLY A 194 -14.91 -45.85 48.07
N LYS A 195 -15.88 -45.71 47.16
CA LYS A 195 -17.06 -46.59 47.08
C LYS A 195 -16.78 -47.88 46.30
N MET A 196 -15.73 -47.88 45.49
CA MET A 196 -15.29 -49.00 44.64
C MET A 196 -14.18 -49.84 45.31
N GLU A 197 -13.94 -49.67 46.61
CA GLU A 197 -12.89 -50.41 47.33
C GLU A 197 -13.10 -51.93 47.31
N HIS A 198 -14.35 -52.38 47.32
CA HIS A 198 -14.73 -53.79 47.27
C HIS A 198 -14.55 -54.44 45.88
N LEU A 199 -14.33 -53.65 44.83
CA LEU A 199 -14.10 -54.17 43.47
C LEU A 199 -12.66 -54.67 43.32
N SER A 200 -12.50 -55.72 42.51
CA SER A 200 -11.17 -56.21 42.13
C SER A 200 -10.44 -55.19 41.24
N GLU A 201 -9.12 -55.32 41.14
CA GLU A 201 -8.32 -54.46 40.25
C GLU A 201 -8.71 -54.61 38.77
N GLU A 202 -9.15 -55.81 38.36
CA GLU A 202 -9.66 -56.06 37.00
C GLU A 202 -11.00 -55.33 36.77
N ASP A 203 -11.92 -55.36 37.74
CA ASP A 203 -13.21 -54.67 37.67
C ASP A 203 -13.05 -53.14 37.64
N ARG A 204 -12.10 -52.59 38.41
CA ARG A 204 -11.79 -51.16 38.38
C ARG A 204 -11.28 -50.72 37.00
N LYS A 205 -10.37 -51.49 36.40
CA LYS A 205 -9.90 -51.23 35.03
C LYS A 205 -11.02 -51.36 33.99
N LEU A 206 -11.97 -52.26 34.19
CA LEU A 206 -13.15 -52.37 33.33
C LEU A 206 -14.01 -51.10 33.41
N VAL A 207 -14.26 -50.58 34.61
CA VAL A 207 -15.00 -49.32 34.82
C VAL A 207 -14.30 -48.14 34.14
N GLU A 208 -12.98 -48.02 34.32
CA GLU A 208 -12.19 -46.99 33.64
C GLU A 208 -12.28 -47.10 32.11
N SER A 209 -12.22 -48.32 31.58
CA SER A 209 -12.34 -48.61 30.14
C SER A 209 -13.72 -48.24 29.60
N VAL A 210 -14.79 -48.53 30.35
CA VAL A 210 -16.16 -48.16 29.99
C VAL A 210 -16.32 -46.64 29.96
N LEU A 211 -15.85 -45.93 30.99
CA LEU A 211 -15.93 -44.46 31.05
C LEU A 211 -15.10 -43.79 29.95
N ARG A 212 -13.90 -44.33 29.65
CA ARG A 212 -13.08 -43.88 28.53
C ARG A 212 -13.79 -44.11 27.19
N GLY A 213 -14.39 -45.29 27.01
CA GLY A 213 -15.17 -45.62 25.82
C GLY A 213 -16.38 -44.70 25.64
N TYR A 214 -17.07 -44.35 26.73
CA TYR A 214 -18.16 -43.39 26.72
C TYR A 214 -17.69 -41.98 26.32
N ALA A 215 -16.63 -41.46 26.97
CA ALA A 215 -16.07 -40.15 26.65
C ALA A 215 -15.62 -40.05 25.18
N ASN A 216 -14.94 -41.08 24.67
CA ASN A 216 -14.53 -41.14 23.26
C ASN A 216 -15.73 -41.14 22.30
N LYS A 217 -16.80 -41.89 22.61
CA LYS A 217 -18.02 -41.90 21.80
C LYS A 217 -18.74 -40.56 21.82
N LEU A 218 -18.80 -39.91 22.99
CA LEU A 218 -19.41 -38.58 23.14
C LEU A 218 -18.64 -37.51 22.36
N LEU A 219 -17.30 -37.52 22.44
CA LEU A 219 -16.44 -36.56 21.75
C LEU A 219 -16.27 -36.82 20.25
N HIS A 220 -16.62 -38.00 19.75
CA HIS A 220 -16.41 -38.34 18.35
C HIS A 220 -17.09 -37.33 17.41
N ALA A 221 -18.39 -37.09 17.57
CA ALA A 221 -19.11 -36.18 16.69
C ALA A 221 -18.63 -34.72 16.79
N PRO A 222 -18.45 -34.12 17.99
CA PRO A 222 -17.86 -32.79 18.12
C PRO A 222 -16.47 -32.65 17.50
N LEU A 223 -15.58 -33.64 17.67
CA LEU A 223 -14.23 -33.59 17.09
C LEU A 223 -14.23 -33.69 15.57
N VAL A 224 -15.18 -34.43 14.99
CA VAL A 224 -15.38 -34.45 13.53
C VAL A 224 -15.85 -33.07 13.05
N GLN A 225 -16.83 -32.46 13.73
CA GLN A 225 -17.33 -31.12 13.38
C GLN A 225 -16.24 -30.05 13.49
N VAL A 226 -15.37 -30.08 14.50
CA VAL A 226 -14.24 -29.16 14.62
C VAL A 226 -13.28 -29.25 13.42
N ARG A 227 -13.04 -30.47 12.90
CA ARG A 227 -12.23 -30.65 11.69
C ARG A 227 -12.93 -30.15 10.43
N GLU A 228 -14.24 -30.32 10.34
CA GLU A 228 -15.03 -29.78 9.23
C GLU A 228 -15.06 -28.26 9.26
N PHE A 229 -15.20 -27.64 10.43
CA PHE A 229 -15.16 -26.19 10.59
C PHE A 229 -13.81 -25.59 10.19
N ALA A 230 -12.70 -26.30 10.42
CA ALA A 230 -11.38 -25.87 9.98
C ALA A 230 -11.29 -25.66 8.45
N ASN A 231 -12.15 -26.34 7.68
CA ASN A 231 -12.18 -26.25 6.23
C ASN A 231 -13.28 -25.32 5.70
N ALA A 232 -14.07 -24.69 6.57
CA ALA A 232 -15.13 -23.77 6.18
C ALA A 232 -14.62 -22.33 6.07
N GLU A 233 -15.21 -21.52 5.19
CA GLU A 233 -14.90 -20.09 5.04
C GLU A 233 -15.10 -19.30 6.35
N ASP A 234 -16.16 -19.62 7.10
CA ASP A 234 -16.47 -19.05 8.42
C ASP A 234 -15.89 -19.86 9.59
N GLY A 235 -14.87 -20.68 9.31
CA GLY A 235 -14.28 -21.62 10.26
C GLY A 235 -13.84 -20.97 11.57
N TYR A 236 -13.23 -19.78 11.53
CA TYR A 236 -12.78 -19.06 12.73
C TYR A 236 -13.93 -18.78 13.71
N ILE A 237 -15.10 -18.35 13.22
CA ILE A 237 -16.29 -18.05 14.04
C ILE A 237 -16.81 -19.33 14.69
N ARG A 238 -16.88 -20.41 13.91
CA ARG A 238 -17.39 -21.69 14.37
C ARG A 238 -16.46 -22.31 15.42
N LEU A 239 -15.15 -22.24 15.20
CA LEU A 239 -14.14 -22.70 16.15
C LEU A 239 -14.17 -21.89 17.45
N ASP A 240 -14.31 -20.56 17.36
CA ASP A 240 -14.49 -19.69 18.55
C ASP A 240 -15.77 -20.01 19.32
N THR A 241 -16.86 -20.29 18.60
CA THR A 241 -18.13 -20.70 19.22
C THR A 241 -17.97 -22.00 20.01
N VAL A 242 -17.25 -22.98 19.47
CA VAL A 242 -16.95 -24.24 20.18
C VAL A 242 -16.07 -23.98 21.40
N ARG A 243 -15.05 -23.11 21.28
CA ARG A 243 -14.22 -22.69 22.42
C ARG A 243 -15.07 -22.14 23.55
N ARG A 244 -15.96 -21.19 23.26
CA ARG A 244 -16.85 -20.59 24.28
C ARG A 244 -17.85 -21.60 24.85
N LEU A 245 -18.43 -22.47 24.03
CA LEU A 245 -19.41 -23.46 24.48
C LEU A 245 -18.82 -24.45 25.48
N PHE A 246 -17.56 -24.83 25.27
CA PHE A 246 -16.82 -25.73 26.16
C PHE A 246 -15.92 -24.99 27.15
N ASP A 247 -15.98 -23.65 27.17
CA ASP A 247 -15.21 -22.81 28.08
C ASP A 247 -13.69 -23.14 28.02
N LEU A 248 -13.17 -23.21 26.80
CA LEU A 248 -11.77 -23.55 26.49
C LEU A 248 -11.04 -22.29 26.02
N GLY A 249 -10.03 -21.85 26.78
CA GLY A 249 -9.20 -20.69 26.45
C GLY A 249 -9.43 -19.43 27.31
N ALA A 250 -10.16 -19.54 28.42
CA ALA A 250 -10.33 -18.42 29.37
C ALA A 250 -9.12 -18.20 30.31
N ASP A 251 -8.12 -19.10 30.31
CA ASP A 251 -7.03 -19.09 31.29
C ASP A 251 -5.71 -18.47 30.79
N GLU A 252 -5.63 -17.98 29.55
CA GLU A 252 -4.40 -17.36 29.02
C GLU A 252 -4.37 -15.82 29.08
N GLU A 253 -5.47 -15.15 29.45
CA GLU A 253 -5.51 -13.67 29.58
C GLU A 253 -5.25 -13.15 31.01
N GLU A 254 -5.11 -14.01 32.03
CA GLU A 254 -4.87 -13.56 33.42
C GLU A 254 -3.40 -13.62 33.92
N GLU A 255 -2.44 -14.08 33.12
CA GLU A 255 -1.01 -14.01 33.48
C GLU A 255 -0.07 -13.56 32.34
N LYS A 256 -0.13 -12.26 31.98
CA LYS A 256 1.02 -11.30 31.92
C LYS A 256 0.78 -10.10 31.00
#